data_AF-A0A7W1AKK1-F1
#
_entry.id   AF-A0A7W1AKK1-F1
#
_cell.length_a   1.000
_cell.length_b   1.000
_cell.length_c   1.000
_cell.angle_alpha   90.00
_cell.angle_beta   90.00
_cell.angle_gamma   90.00
#
_symmetry.space_group_name_H-M   'P 1'
#
loop_
_entity.id
_entity.type
_entity.pdbx_description
1 polymer ?
#
loop_
_entity_poly.entity_id
_entity_poly.type
_entity_poly.pdbx_seq_one_letter_code
_entity_poly.pdbx_strand_id
1 'polypeptide(L)'
;HVEDPIALLASAKSVVNDFVYVELPDGEAAAREEGFGREEFFVEHFHVFSVASFAQLAERAGFEVDAIERLREPSSKYTLRAFLKPRTK
;
A
#
# COMPACT_ATOMS: atom_id res chain seq x y z
N HIS A 1 6.06 -7.15 -5.81
CA HIS A 1 7.48 -7.43 -5.49
C HIS A 1 7.66 -8.17 -4.17
N VAL A 2 6.95 -7.79 -3.10
CA VAL A 2 7.06 -8.47 -1.81
C VAL A 2 6.06 -9.61 -1.74
N GLU A 3 6.50 -10.84 -1.47
CA GLU A 3 5.59 -12.00 -1.36
C GLU A 3 4.72 -11.92 -0.10
N ASP A 4 5.32 -11.62 1.06
CA ASP A 4 4.62 -11.42 2.34
C ASP A 4 4.69 -9.95 2.79
N PRO A 5 3.76 -9.10 2.32
CA PRO A 5 3.75 -7.68 2.69
C PRO A 5 3.36 -7.45 4.15
N ILE A 6 2.66 -8.40 4.79
CA ILE A 6 2.23 -8.26 6.19
C ILE A 6 3.43 -8.43 7.12
N ALA A 7 4.23 -9.49 6.92
CA ALA A 7 5.43 -9.73 7.70
C ALA A 7 6.43 -8.58 7.54
N LEU A 8 6.62 -8.09 6.30
CA LEU A 8 7.49 -6.95 6.03
C LEU A 8 7.03 -5.70 6.78
N LEU A 9 5.76 -5.31 6.64
CA LEU A 9 5.23 -4.11 7.30
C LEU A 9 5.26 -4.27 8.83
N ALA A 10 4.93 -5.44 9.36
CA ALA A 10 4.97 -5.71 10.80
C ALA A 10 6.39 -5.57 11.40
N SER A 11 7.44 -5.89 10.62
CA SER A 11 8.82 -5.73 11.08
C SER A 11 9.20 -4.27 11.37
N ALA A 12 8.58 -3.31 10.67
CA ALA A 12 8.82 -1.88 10.85
C ALA A 12 8.45 -1.38 12.26
N LYS A 13 7.56 -2.08 12.98
CA LYS A 13 7.18 -1.74 14.37
C LYS A 13 8.36 -1.71 15.33
N SER A 14 9.42 -2.47 15.04
CA SER A 14 10.62 -2.52 15.88
C SER A 14 11.52 -1.29 15.78
N VAL A 15 11.34 -0.46 14.74
CA VAL A 15 12.24 0.66 14.42
C VAL A 15 11.51 2.00 14.24
N VAL A 16 10.18 2.00 14.14
CA VAL A 16 9.38 3.21 14.00
C VAL A 16 9.08 3.84 15.35
N ASN A 17 9.20 5.18 15.42
CA ASN A 17 8.90 5.95 16.64
C ASN A 17 7.49 6.56 16.65
N ASP A 18 7.01 7.05 15.50
CA ASP A 18 5.74 7.81 15.43
C ASP A 18 4.82 7.25 14.33
N PHE A 19 5.16 7.45 13.05
CA PHE A 19 4.39 6.92 11.93
C PHE A 19 5.26 6.25 10.86
N VAL A 20 4.64 5.36 10.07
CA VAL A 20 5.20 4.78 8.85
C VAL A 20 4.47 5.38 7.67
N TYR A 21 5.22 5.85 6.68
CA TYR A 21 4.70 6.24 5.38
C TYR A 21 4.87 5.08 4.40
N VAL A 22 3.80 4.70 3.71
CA VAL A 22 3.80 3.57 2.77
C VAL A 22 3.16 4.00 1.46
N GLU A 23 3.84 3.72 0.34
CA GLU A 23 3.32 3.86 -1.01
C GLU A 23 3.17 2.47 -1.65
N LEU A 24 2.03 2.23 -2.29
CA LEU A 24 1.72 1.01 -3.02
C LEU A 24 1.06 1.34 -4.37
N PRO A 25 1.26 0.53 -5.41
CA PRO A 25 0.53 0.69 -6.67
C PRO A 25 -0.99 0.61 -6.45
N ASP A 26 -1.75 1.57 -7.00
CA ASP A 26 -3.22 1.54 -6.99
C ASP A 26 -3.73 0.78 -8.22
N GLY A 27 -3.86 -0.54 -8.06
CA GLY A 27 -4.37 -1.42 -9.10
C GLY A 27 -5.86 -1.20 -9.40
N GLU A 28 -6.64 -0.74 -8.42
CA GLU A 28 -8.07 -0.47 -8.65
C GLU A 28 -8.28 0.73 -9.56
N ALA A 29 -7.59 1.84 -9.29
CA ALA A 29 -7.66 3.03 -10.15
C ALA A 29 -7.05 2.76 -11.53
N ALA A 30 -5.90 2.07 -11.60
CA ALA A 30 -5.28 1.71 -12.87
C ALA A 30 -6.23 0.86 -13.75
N ALA A 31 -6.85 -0.17 -13.18
CA ALA A 31 -7.80 -1.03 -13.90
C ALA A 31 -9.02 -0.25 -14.40
N ARG A 32 -9.55 0.67 -13.59
CA ARG A 32 -10.76 1.43 -13.91
C ARG A 32 -10.53 2.46 -15.00
N GLU A 33 -9.43 3.20 -14.92
CA GLU A 33 -9.19 4.37 -15.77
C GLU A 33 -8.46 4.01 -17.08
N GLU A 34 -7.52 3.05 -17.03
CA GLU A 34 -6.66 2.71 -18.17
C GLU A 34 -6.54 1.19 -18.46
N GLY A 35 -7.18 0.36 -17.64
CA GLY A 35 -7.22 -1.09 -17.82
C GLY A 35 -5.96 -1.85 -17.34
N PHE A 36 -5.92 -3.15 -17.64
CA PHE A 36 -4.89 -4.07 -17.12
C PHE A 36 -3.56 -4.06 -17.89
N GLY A 37 -3.41 -3.20 -18.91
CA GLY A 37 -2.18 -3.07 -19.69
C GLY A 37 -1.09 -2.22 -19.02
N ARG A 38 -1.33 -1.81 -17.77
CA ARG A 38 -0.48 -0.90 -17.00
C ARG A 38 0.58 -1.66 -16.18
N GLU A 39 1.65 -0.96 -15.81
CA GLU A 39 2.77 -1.55 -15.07
C GLU A 39 2.37 -2.11 -13.69
N GLU A 40 1.30 -1.60 -13.08
CA GLU A 40 0.74 -2.08 -11.83
C GLU A 40 0.36 -3.59 -11.87
N PHE A 41 0.22 -4.18 -13.06
CA PHE A 41 -0.15 -5.59 -13.27
C PHE A 41 0.97 -6.49 -13.82
N PHE A 42 2.21 -6.02 -13.87
CA PHE A 42 3.32 -6.84 -14.37
C PHE A 42 3.65 -8.02 -13.44
N VAL A 43 4.29 -9.06 -13.99
CA VAL A 43 4.51 -10.36 -13.30
C VAL A 43 5.26 -10.25 -11.97
N GLU A 44 6.07 -9.19 -11.79
CA GLU A 44 6.82 -8.94 -10.55
C GLU A 44 5.95 -8.28 -9.46
N HIS A 45 4.74 -7.82 -9.81
CA HIS A 45 3.75 -7.29 -8.88
C HIS A 45 2.83 -8.41 -8.37
N PHE A 46 3.32 -9.17 -7.40
CA PHE A 46 2.57 -10.24 -6.74
C PHE A 46 1.22 -9.83 -6.12
N HIS A 47 1.02 -8.53 -5.87
CA HIS A 47 -0.19 -8.00 -5.25
C HIS A 47 -0.75 -6.85 -6.07
N VAL A 48 -2.07 -6.84 -6.22
CA VAL A 48 -2.84 -5.74 -6.81
C VAL A 48 -3.61 -5.08 -5.67
N PHE A 49 -3.24 -3.86 -5.30
CA PHE A 49 -3.84 -3.19 -4.15
C PHE A 49 -5.01 -2.29 -4.55
N SER A 50 -6.00 -2.25 -3.67
CA SER A 50 -7.02 -1.21 -3.54
C SER A 50 -6.92 -0.55 -2.16
N VAL A 51 -7.62 0.57 -1.96
CA VAL A 51 -7.72 1.22 -0.63
C VAL A 51 -8.20 0.24 0.45
N ALA A 52 -9.17 -0.61 0.14
CA ALA A 52 -9.67 -1.60 1.10
C ALA A 52 -8.61 -2.63 1.47
N SER A 53 -7.88 -3.18 0.49
CA SER A 53 -6.81 -4.14 0.77
C SER A 53 -5.62 -3.51 1.50
N PHE A 54 -5.33 -2.22 1.26
CA PHE A 54 -4.29 -1.50 1.99
C PHE A 54 -4.70 -1.33 3.45
N ALA A 55 -5.93 -0.88 3.73
CA ALA A 55 -6.42 -0.80 5.10
C ALA A 55 -6.32 -2.15 5.84
N GLN A 56 -6.67 -3.25 5.16
CA GLN A 56 -6.54 -4.60 5.70
C GLN A 56 -5.07 -5.04 5.90
N LEU A 57 -4.16 -4.67 4.99
CA LEU A 57 -2.73 -4.91 5.14
C LEU A 57 -2.18 -4.21 6.40
N ALA A 58 -2.49 -2.93 6.56
CA ALA A 58 -2.06 -2.13 7.72
C ALA A 58 -2.59 -2.73 9.03
N GLU A 59 -3.88 -3.04 9.10
CA GLU A 59 -4.51 -3.66 10.27
C GLU A 59 -3.84 -5.00 10.63
N ARG A 60 -3.68 -5.90 9.65
CA ARG A 60 -3.04 -7.21 9.87
C ARG A 60 -1.57 -7.10 10.26
N ALA A 61 -0.88 -6.05 9.82
CA ALA A 61 0.48 -5.75 10.24
C ALA A 61 0.56 -5.12 11.64
N GLY A 62 -0.57 -4.79 12.27
CA GLY A 62 -0.65 -4.19 13.60
C GLY A 62 -0.49 -2.67 13.60
N PHE A 63 -0.97 -2.02 12.55
CA PHE A 63 -1.03 -0.57 12.43
C PHE A 63 -2.48 -0.06 12.41
N GLU A 64 -2.64 1.18 12.82
CA GLU A 64 -3.80 2.02 12.54
C GLU A 64 -3.51 2.90 11.32
N VAL A 65 -4.54 3.13 10.52
CA VAL A 65 -4.46 3.97 9.32
C VAL A 65 -4.93 5.36 9.70
N ASP A 66 -4.05 6.36 9.61
CA ASP A 66 -4.44 7.76 9.79
C ASP A 66 -5.12 8.31 8.52
N ALA A 67 -4.53 8.01 7.35
CA ALA A 67 -5.05 8.42 6.05
C ALA A 67 -4.57 7.48 4.94
N ILE A 68 -5.42 7.27 3.92
CA ILE A 68 -5.04 6.66 2.64
C ILE A 68 -5.54 7.59 1.55
N GLU A 69 -4.65 7.97 0.64
CA GLU A 69 -4.95 8.87 -0.46
C GLU A 69 -4.54 8.24 -1.79
N ARG A 70 -5.34 8.51 -2.81
CA ARG A 70 -4.99 8.20 -4.20
C ARG A 70 -4.29 9.39 -4.81
N LEU A 71 -3.24 9.14 -5.57
CA LEU A 71 -2.62 10.13 -6.42
C LEU A 71 -2.20 9.54 -7.75
N ARG A 72 -1.99 10.42 -8.72
CA ARG A 72 -1.33 10.10 -9.97
C ARG A 72 0.01 10.82 -10.01
N GLU A 73 1.08 10.04 -10.08
CA GLU A 73 2.44 10.58 -10.11
C GLU A 73 2.74 11.30 -11.43
N PRO A 74 3.78 12.15 -11.49
CA PRO A 74 4.27 12.71 -12.76
C PRO A 74 4.68 11.64 -13.78
N SER A 75 5.07 10.45 -13.31
CA SER A 75 5.34 9.24 -14.09
C SER A 75 4.07 8.63 -14.71
N SER A 76 2.90 9.21 -14.43
CA SER A 76 1.55 8.72 -14.75
C SER A 76 1.07 7.52 -13.93
N LYS A 77 1.89 6.98 -13.02
CA LYS A 77 1.56 5.83 -12.17
C LYS A 77 0.44 6.15 -11.20
N TYR A 78 -0.41 5.16 -10.96
CA TYR A 78 -1.48 5.24 -9.97
C TYR A 78 -0.95 4.71 -8.64
N THR A 79 -1.03 5.53 -7.59
CA THR A 79 -0.38 5.23 -6.31
C THR A 79 -1.34 5.48 -5.15
N LEU A 80 -1.39 4.52 -4.23
CA LEU A 80 -1.94 4.67 -2.90
C LEU A 80 -0.83 5.10 -1.96
N ARG A 81 -1.00 6.22 -1.26
CA ARG A 81 -0.11 6.60 -0.15
C ARG A 81 -0.86 6.56 1.16
N ALA A 82 -0.20 6.12 2.22
CA ALA A 82 -0.79 6.06 3.55
C ALA A 82 0.17 6.50 4.65
N PHE A 83 -0.41 7.13 5.68
CA PHE A 83 0.23 7.36 6.97
C PHE A 83 -0.34 6.37 7.97
N LEU A 84 0.55 5.61 8.61
CA LEU A 84 0.20 4.52 9.52
C LEU A 84 0.84 4.75 10.88
N LYS A 85 0.12 4.46 11.97
CA LYS A 85 0.66 4.46 13.34
C LYS A 85 0.70 3.06 13.92
N PRO A 86 1.73 2.67 14.67
CA PRO A 86 1.70 1.39 15.40
C PRO A 86 0.51 1.37 16.36
N ARG A 87 -0.28 0.29 16.36
CA ARG A 87 -1.32 0.15 17.39
C ARG A 87 -0.66 -0.02 18.75
N THR A 88 -0.94 0.90 19.67
CA THR A 88 -0.62 0.70 21.09
C THR A 88 -1.47 -0.45 21.61
N LYS A 89 -0.83 -1.42 22.28
CA LYS A 89 -1.51 -2.50 22.99
C LYS A 89 -2.35 -1.97 24.14
#